data_AF-A0AA41RY64-F1
#
_entry.id   AF-A0AA41RY64-F1
#
_cell.length_a   1.000
_cell.length_b   1.000
_cell.length_c   1.000
_cell.angle_alpha   90.00
_cell.angle_beta   90.00
_cell.angle_gamma   90.00
#
_symmetry.space_group_name_H-M   'P 1'
#
loop_
_entity.id
_entity.type
_entity.pdbx_description
1 polymer ?
#
loop_
_entity_poly.entity_id
_entity_poly.type
_entity_poly.pdbx_seq_one_letter_code
_entity_poly.pdbx_strand_id
1 'polypeptide(L)'
;MVEMCTDDYIECVKRFNCGKWICGMCLEVVKERVSRNLGLCMAEALNSHYEVCQKFNKTTRLNPKLSLATTLSDIAKKSSQERSGSTKKMKSTTMLKIA
;
A
#
# COMPACT_ATOMS: atom_id res chain seq x y z
N MET A 1 14.47 -17.70 0.04
CA MET A 1 15.46 -17.01 -0.81
C MET A 1 16.27 -16.12 0.11
N VAL A 2 17.57 -16.36 0.22
CA VAL A 2 18.48 -15.59 1.08
C VAL A 2 19.34 -14.74 0.14
N GLU A 3 19.35 -13.43 0.35
CA GLU A 3 20.24 -12.55 -0.41
C GLU A 3 21.65 -12.67 0.14
N MET A 4 22.66 -12.61 -0.74
CA MET A 4 24.07 -12.59 -0.35
C MET A 4 24.33 -11.27 0.39
N CYS A 5 24.22 -11.30 1.71
CA CYS A 5 24.28 -10.13 2.59
C CYS A 5 25.73 -9.87 3.03
N THR A 6 26.64 -9.67 2.06
CA THR A 6 28.02 -9.26 2.34
C THR A 6 28.08 -7.77 2.65
N ASP A 7 29.07 -7.32 3.42
CA ASP A 7 29.22 -5.92 3.82
C ASP A 7 29.35 -4.99 2.59
N ASP A 8 30.15 -5.38 1.60
CA ASP A 8 30.31 -4.64 0.34
C ASP A 8 28.98 -4.48 -0.41
N TYR A 9 28.15 -5.54 -0.42
CA TYR A 9 26.83 -5.49 -1.04
C TYR A 9 25.90 -4.57 -0.25
N ILE A 10 25.96 -4.60 1.09
CA ILE A 10 25.20 -3.70 1.96
C ILE A 10 25.54 -2.25 1.71
N GLU A 11 26.82 -1.91 1.66
CA GLU A 11 27.27 -0.55 1.40
C GLU A 11 26.87 -0.07 0.01
N CYS A 12 27.04 -0.93 -1.01
CA CYS A 12 26.62 -0.64 -2.37
C CYS A 12 25.13 -0.30 -2.43
N VAL A 13 24.26 -1.14 -1.87
CA VAL A 13 22.81 -0.89 -1.83
C VAL A 13 22.48 0.42 -1.10
N LYS A 14 23.04 0.63 0.09
CA LYS A 14 22.80 1.87 0.86
C LYS A 14 23.21 3.11 0.07
N ARG A 15 24.32 3.07 -0.68
CA ARG A 15 24.80 4.19 -1.50
C ARG A 15 23.78 4.61 -2.56
N PHE A 16 23.08 3.67 -3.19
CA PHE A 16 22.08 3.95 -4.22
C PHE A 16 20.67 4.23 -3.67
N ASN A 17 20.43 3.93 -2.39
CA ASN A 17 19.11 3.99 -1.78
C ASN A 17 19.02 4.96 -0.60
N CYS A 18 19.60 6.15 -0.75
CA CYS A 18 19.55 7.23 0.26
C CYS A 18 20.05 6.79 1.65
N GLY A 19 21.08 5.93 1.70
CA GLY A 19 21.63 5.37 2.94
C GLY A 19 20.80 4.23 3.55
N LYS A 20 19.67 3.85 2.94
CA LYS A 20 18.77 2.81 3.46
C LYS A 20 19.13 1.45 2.90
N TRP A 21 19.14 0.44 3.76
CA TRP A 21 19.23 -0.96 3.36
C TRP A 21 17.86 -1.46 2.94
N ILE A 22 17.78 -2.12 1.77
CA ILE A 22 16.56 -2.65 1.19
C ILE A 22 16.87 -3.97 0.50
N CYS A 23 15.98 -4.97 0.62
CA CYS A 23 16.16 -6.22 -0.12
C CYS A 23 15.87 -6.02 -1.61
N GLY A 24 16.41 -6.89 -2.45
CA GLY A 24 16.26 -6.88 -3.91
C GLY A 24 14.81 -6.84 -4.37
N MET A 25 13.90 -7.60 -3.74
CA MET A 25 12.47 -7.54 -4.10
C MET A 25 11.85 -6.16 -3.82
N CYS A 26 12.17 -5.59 -2.66
CA CYS A 26 11.68 -4.26 -2.29
C CYS A 26 12.32 -3.16 -3.17
N LEU A 27 13.57 -3.35 -3.60
CA LEU A 27 14.26 -2.46 -4.53
C LEU A 27 13.52 -2.37 -5.86
N GLU A 28 13.13 -3.50 -6.45
CA GLU A 28 12.38 -3.50 -7.71
C GLU A 28 11.02 -2.83 -7.57
N VAL A 29 10.32 -3.02 -6.45
CA VAL A 29 9.05 -2.31 -6.18
C VAL A 29 9.24 -0.80 -6.06
N VAL A 30 10.33 -0.35 -5.42
CA VAL A 30 10.65 1.07 -5.28
C VAL A 30 11.01 1.69 -6.63
N LYS A 31 11.84 1.02 -7.43
CA LYS A 31 12.18 1.46 -8.80
C LYS A 31 10.94 1.59 -9.67
N GLU A 32 10.07 0.58 -9.64
CA GLU A 32 8.81 0.59 -10.40
C GLU A 32 7.91 1.76 -9.96
N ARG A 33 7.82 2.03 -8.65
CA ARG A 33 7.04 3.15 -8.13
C ARG A 33 7.56 4.50 -8.63
N VAL A 34 8.87 4.70 -8.62
CA VAL A 34 9.48 5.94 -9.15
C VAL A 34 9.26 6.04 -10.66
N SER A 35 9.41 4.95 -11.41
CA SER A 35 9.19 4.94 -12.86
C SER A 35 7.74 5.27 -13.25
N ARG A 36 6.76 4.91 -12.42
CA ARG A 36 5.33 5.15 -12.71
C ARG A 36 4.81 6.52 -12.29
N ASN A 37 5.51 7.20 -11.38
CA ASN A 37 5.03 8.47 -10.80
C ASN A 37 6.01 9.59 -11.16
N LEU A 38 5.68 10.35 -12.20
CA LEU A 38 6.46 11.53 -12.60
C LEU A 38 6.55 12.51 -11.41
N GLY A 39 7.78 12.87 -11.05
CA GLY A 39 8.06 13.81 -9.96
C GLY A 39 8.19 13.19 -8.57
N LEU A 40 7.98 11.87 -8.40
CA LEU A 40 8.15 11.20 -7.12
C LEU A 40 9.63 10.86 -6.91
N CYS A 41 10.26 11.41 -5.88
CA CYS A 41 11.68 11.20 -5.67
C CYS A 41 11.97 9.83 -5.03
N MET A 42 13.18 9.31 -5.23
CA MET A 42 13.61 8.02 -4.66
C MET A 42 13.44 7.95 -3.14
N ALA A 43 13.72 9.04 -2.42
CA ALA A 43 13.59 9.10 -0.97
C ALA A 43 12.13 8.94 -0.50
N GLU A 44 11.19 9.59 -1.19
CA GLU A 44 9.74 9.47 -0.92
C GLU A 44 9.22 8.07 -1.24
N ALA A 45 9.61 7.50 -2.39
CA ALA A 45 9.29 6.11 -2.73
C ALA A 45 9.77 5.15 -1.66
N LEU A 46 11.03 5.28 -1.25
CA LEU A 46 11.63 4.46 -0.20
C LEU A 46 10.89 4.61 1.12
N ASN A 47 10.56 5.84 1.53
CA ASN A 47 9.87 6.08 2.80
C ASN A 47 8.47 5.45 2.81
N SER A 48 7.68 5.69 1.76
CA SER A 48 6.34 5.12 1.64
C SER A 48 6.39 3.58 1.58
N HIS A 49 7.37 3.01 0.87
CA HIS A 49 7.52 1.56 0.83
C HIS A 49 7.94 0.99 2.19
N TYR A 50 8.82 1.68 2.92
CA TYR A 50 9.24 1.27 4.25
C TYR A 50 8.07 1.19 5.25
N GLU A 51 7.13 2.13 5.19
CA GLU A 51 5.90 2.08 5.99
C GLU A 51 5.05 0.85 5.66
N VAL A 52 4.91 0.51 4.38
CA VAL A 52 4.21 -0.70 3.93
C VAL A 52 4.90 -1.95 4.48
N CYS A 53 6.23 -2.05 4.36
CA CYS A 53 7.00 -3.17 4.88
C CYS A 53 6.90 -3.27 6.41
N GLN A 54 6.97 -2.15 7.14
CA GLN A 54 6.80 -2.13 8.58
C GLN A 54 5.42 -2.64 9.00
N LYS A 55 4.35 -2.17 8.33
CA LYS A 55 2.99 -2.64 8.61
C LYS A 55 2.88 -4.14 8.33
N PHE A 56 3.32 -4.59 7.16
CA PHE A 56 3.31 -6.00 6.78
C PHE A 56 4.08 -6.89 7.76
N ASN A 57 5.26 -6.43 8.20
CA ASN A 57 6.06 -7.12 9.20
C ASN A 57 5.30 -7.22 10.52
N LYS A 58 4.74 -6.12 11.02
CA LYS A 58 4.02 -6.05 12.30
C LYS A 58 2.66 -6.75 12.30
N THR A 59 2.03 -6.95 11.15
CA THR A 59 0.70 -7.59 11.06
C THR A 59 0.78 -8.95 10.40
N THR A 60 1.00 -9.00 9.09
CA THR A 60 0.81 -10.19 8.27
C THR A 60 1.90 -11.23 8.50
N ARG A 61 3.16 -10.81 8.66
CA ARG A 61 4.25 -11.73 8.97
C ARG A 61 4.20 -12.23 10.41
N LEU A 62 3.91 -11.36 11.38
CA LEU A 62 3.83 -11.75 12.79
C LEU A 62 2.63 -12.67 13.06
N ASN A 63 1.46 -12.38 12.49
CA ASN A 63 0.27 -13.20 12.69
C ASN A 63 -0.60 -13.26 11.41
N PRO A 64 -0.26 -14.15 10.47
CA PRO A 64 -0.96 -14.23 9.18
C PRO A 64 -2.44 -14.64 9.34
N LYS A 65 -2.76 -15.48 10.32
CA LYS A 65 -4.15 -15.91 10.58
C LYS A 65 -5.02 -14.75 11.06
N LEU A 66 -4.54 -13.96 12.02
CA LEU A 66 -5.25 -12.78 12.49
C LEU A 66 -5.37 -11.73 11.38
N SER A 67 -4.28 -11.49 10.63
CA SER A 67 -4.29 -10.59 9.47
C SER A 67 -5.35 -10.98 8.46
N LEU A 68 -5.51 -12.28 8.17
CA LEU A 68 -6.55 -12.78 7.27
C LEU A 68 -7.96 -12.61 7.86
N ALA A 69 -8.16 -12.92 9.14
CA ALA A 69 -9.46 -12.75 9.78
C ALA A 69 -9.92 -11.28 9.79
N THR A 70 -8.99 -10.35 10.04
CA THR A 70 -9.25 -8.90 9.98
C THR A 70 -9.63 -8.48 8.56
N THR A 71 -8.87 -8.90 7.53
CA THR A 71 -9.20 -8.52 6.14
C THR A 71 -10.55 -9.05 5.69
N LEU A 72 -10.90 -10.29 6.04
CA LEU A 72 -12.22 -10.87 5.77
C LEU A 72 -13.34 -10.11 6.49
N SER A 73 -13.10 -9.70 7.73
CA SER A 73 -14.04 -8.88 8.51
C SER A 73 -14.28 -7.51 7.85
N ASP A 74 -13.22 -6.87 7.36
CA ASP A 74 -13.33 -5.57 6.68
C ASP A 74 -14.08 -5.68 5.36
N ILE A 75 -13.84 -6.75 4.59
CA ILE A 75 -14.58 -7.05 3.35
C ILE A 75 -16.08 -7.24 3.67
N ALA A 76 -16.41 -8.03 4.70
CA ALA A 76 -17.79 -8.26 5.10
C ALA A 76 -18.50 -6.95 5.50
N LYS A 77 -17.85 -6.13 6.34
CA LYS A 77 -18.35 -4.80 6.76
C LYS A 77 -18.61 -3.89 5.56
N LYS A 78 -17.62 -3.75 4.67
CA LYS A 78 -17.74 -2.92 3.47
C LYS A 78 -18.91 -3.40 2.58
N SER A 79 -19.02 -4.71 2.36
CA SER A 79 -20.12 -5.28 1.56
C SER A 79 -21.50 -4.97 2.16
N SER A 80 -21.61 -4.95 3.50
CA SER A 80 -22.87 -4.64 4.18
C SER A 80 -23.25 -3.18 4.07
N GLN A 81 -22.27 -2.27 4.14
CA GLN A 81 -22.49 -0.83 3.98
C GLN A 81 -23.01 -0.49 2.58
N GLU A 82 -22.40 -1.06 1.53
CA GLU A 82 -22.85 -0.88 0.15
C GLU A 82 -24.30 -1.33 -0.05
N ARG A 83 -24.72 -2.46 0.56
CA ARG A 83 -26.12 -2.92 0.51
C ARG A 83 -27.08 -1.99 1.25
N SER A 84 -26.64 -1.36 2.35
CA SER A 84 -27.45 -0.44 3.14
C SER A 84 -27.57 0.97 2.54
N GLY A 85 -26.64 1.38 1.67
CA GLY A 85 -26.68 2.65 0.95
C GLY A 85 -27.75 2.70 -0.15
N SER A 86 -28.21 1.54 -0.63
CA SER A 86 -29.21 1.39 -1.70
C SER A 86 -30.63 1.82 -1.31
N THR A 87 -30.93 2.01 -0.03
CA THR A 87 -32.29 2.35 0.45
C THR A 87 -32.50 3.84 0.69
N LYS A 88 -31.50 4.72 0.46
CA LYS A 88 -31.64 6.17 0.61
C LYS A 88 -31.20 6.94 -0.64
N LYS A 89 -31.93 6.80 -1.74
CA LYS A 89 -31.89 7.78 -2.83
C LYS A 89 -33.27 8.03 -3.43
N MET A 90 -34.19 8.51 -2.59
CA MET A 90 -35.34 9.29 -3.05
C MET A 90 -35.02 10.77 -2.78
N LYS A 91 -34.34 11.43 -3.71
CA LYS A 91 -34.40 12.91 -3.80
C LYS A 91 -35.42 13.22 -4.88
N SER A 92 -36.64 13.48 -4.43
CA SER A 92 -37.68 14.14 -5.22
C SER A 92 -37.17 15.52 -5.60
N THR A 93 -36.88 15.75 -6.87
CA THR A 93 -36.75 17.12 -7.39
C THR A 93 -37.92 17.36 -8.33
N THR A 94 -38.87 18.12 -7.79
CA THR A 94 -40.09 18.64 -8.40
C THR A 94 -39.82 19.29 -9.75
N MET A 95 -40.69 18.99 -10.71
CA MET A 95 -40.85 19.70 -11.98
C MET A 95 -41.03 21.20 -11.76
N LEU A 96 -40.28 22.05 -12.46
CA LEU A 96 -40.77 23.39 -12.80
C LEU A 96 -40.42 23.75 -14.23
N LYS A 97 -41.49 24.23 -14.87
CA LYS A 97 -41.75 24.52 -16.28
C LYS A 97 -41.09 25.82 -16.76
N ILE A 98 -40.82 25.84 -18.07
CA ILE A 98 -40.96 26.96 -19.03
C ILE A 98 -40.12 28.22 -18.78
N ALA A 99 -39.22 28.50 -19.73
CA ALA A 99 -39.30 29.65 -20.64
C ALA A 99 -38.55 29.29 -21.94
#